data_AF-A0A399ET01-F1
#
_entry.id   AF-A0A399ET01-F1
#
_cell.length_a   1.000
_cell.length_b   1.000
_cell.length_c   1.000
_cell.angle_alpha   90.00
_cell.angle_beta   90.00
_cell.angle_gamma   90.00
#
_symmetry.space_group_name_H-M   'P 1'
#
loop_
_entity.id
_entity.type
_entity.pdbx_description
1 polymer ?
#
loop_
_entity_poly.entity_id
_entity_poly.type
_entity_poly.pdbx_seq_one_letter_code
_entity_poly.pdbx_strand_id
1 'polypeptide(L)'
;MGKKRRQEKLKRRAQQRVPLTGRDMLRLFPGLFFRALVVIMPLSLLMTYLGASGVTLFNNFWVQMGAYLAAYIVFNRFIFGPVRNYRPPQLKK
;
A
#
# COMPACT_ATOMS: atom_id res chain seq x y z
N MET A 1 2.21 -39.64 -11.09
CA MET A 1 1.15 -38.99 -10.27
C MET A 1 1.63 -37.95 -9.24
N GLY A 2 2.93 -37.61 -9.11
CA GLY A 2 3.40 -36.67 -8.06
C GLY A 2 3.16 -35.17 -8.31
N LYS A 3 3.03 -34.74 -9.58
CA LYS A 3 2.83 -33.33 -9.94
C LYS A 3 1.45 -32.79 -9.49
N LYS A 4 0.39 -33.62 -9.53
CA LYS A 4 -0.98 -33.23 -9.11
C LYS A 4 -1.06 -32.96 -7.59
N ARG A 5 -0.46 -33.81 -6.75
CA ARG A 5 -0.40 -33.62 -5.28
C ARG A 5 0.36 -32.35 -4.88
N ARG A 6 1.40 -31.97 -5.62
CA ARG A 6 2.19 -30.76 -5.35
C ARG A 6 1.42 -29.49 -5.70
N GLN A 7 0.63 -29.52 -6.79
CA GLN A 7 -0.23 -28.41 -7.18
C GLN A 7 -1.42 -28.22 -6.22
N GLU A 8 -2.04 -29.30 -5.74
CA GLU A 8 -3.07 -29.20 -4.70
C GLU A 8 -2.54 -28.60 -3.39
N LYS A 9 -1.34 -29.00 -2.95
CA LYS A 9 -0.70 -28.42 -1.76
C LYS A 9 -0.37 -26.94 -1.94
N LEU A 10 0.01 -26.50 -3.14
CA LEU A 10 0.22 -25.08 -3.45
C LEU A 10 -1.10 -24.29 -3.42
N LYS A 11 -2.17 -24.84 -4.01
CA LYS A 11 -3.49 -24.20 -4.01
C LYS A 11 -4.06 -24.04 -2.59
N ARG A 12 -3.93 -25.07 -1.74
CA ARG A 12 -4.37 -25.00 -0.33
C ARG A 12 -3.61 -23.93 0.47
N ARG A 13 -2.31 -23.75 0.23
CA ARG A 13 -1.51 -22.69 0.87
C ARG A 13 -1.81 -21.29 0.33
N ALA A 14 -2.15 -21.17 -0.95
CA ALA A 14 -2.56 -19.90 -1.56
C ALA A 14 -3.95 -19.44 -1.09
N GLN A 15 -4.83 -20.38 -0.77
CA GLN A 15 -6.19 -20.13 -0.29
C GLN A 15 -6.24 -19.87 1.23
N GLN A 16 -5.23 -20.34 1.98
CA GLN A 16 -4.94 -19.91 3.35
C GLN A 16 -4.28 -18.52 3.41
N ARG A 17 -4.78 -17.55 2.65
CA ARG A 17 -4.57 -16.14 3.03
C ARG A 17 -5.39 -15.94 4.29
N VAL A 18 -4.76 -16.20 5.43
CA VAL A 18 -5.33 -15.96 6.75
C VAL A 18 -5.87 -14.53 6.74
N PRO A 19 -7.16 -14.31 7.05
CA PRO A 19 -7.72 -12.96 7.09
C PRO A 19 -6.85 -12.12 8.02
N LEU A 20 -6.42 -10.94 7.56
CA LEU A 20 -5.66 -10.03 8.41
C LEU A 20 -6.52 -9.71 9.63
N THR A 21 -6.05 -10.13 10.81
CA THR A 21 -6.72 -9.80 12.06
C THR A 21 -6.46 -8.33 12.35
N GLY A 22 -7.38 -7.60 13.01
CA GLY A 22 -7.17 -6.17 13.32
C GLY A 22 -5.86 -5.88 14.10
N ARG A 23 -5.38 -6.84 14.91
CA ARG A 23 -4.06 -6.80 15.56
C ARG A 23 -2.89 -6.86 14.58
N ASP A 24 -3.03 -7.61 13.50
CA ASP A 24 -2.02 -7.71 12.45
C ASP A 24 -1.97 -6.43 11.60
N MET A 25 -3.14 -5.82 11.34
CA MET A 25 -3.22 -4.50 10.72
C MET A 25 -2.50 -3.43 11.55
N LEU A 26 -2.70 -3.41 12.88
CA LEU A 26 -1.99 -2.51 13.79
C LEU A 26 -0.47 -2.71 13.76
N ARG A 27 0.01 -3.93 13.51
CA ARG A 27 1.45 -4.21 13.40
C ARG A 27 2.04 -3.77 12.06
N LEU A 28 1.23 -3.76 11.00
CA LEU A 28 1.59 -3.26 9.68
C LEU A 28 1.42 -1.73 9.56
N PHE A 29 0.57 -1.16 10.41
CA PHE A 29 0.21 0.26 10.38
C PHE A 29 1.42 1.20 10.45
N PRO A 30 2.42 1.05 11.35
CA PRO A 30 3.56 1.94 11.39
C PRO A 30 4.32 1.95 10.05
N GLY A 31 4.55 0.77 9.47
CA GLY A 31 5.25 0.64 8.19
C GLY A 31 4.45 1.15 6.99
N LEU A 32 3.12 1.09 7.05
CA LEU A 32 2.24 1.69 6.05
C LEU A 32 2.20 3.21 6.19
N PHE A 33 2.09 3.71 7.43
CA PHE A 33 2.01 5.12 7.77
C PHE A 33 3.29 5.85 7.39
N PHE A 34 4.47 5.32 7.75
CA PHE A 34 5.74 5.92 7.34
C PHE A 34 5.89 5.96 5.81
N ARG A 35 5.50 4.89 5.09
CA ARG A 35 5.53 4.88 3.63
C ARG A 35 4.56 5.89 3.01
N ALA A 36 3.35 6.00 3.56
CA ALA A 36 2.37 6.98 3.12
C ALA A 36 2.87 8.40 3.39
N LEU A 37 3.43 8.67 4.57
CA LEU A 37 4.02 9.97 4.91
C LEU A 37 5.16 10.36 3.97
N VAL A 38 6.06 9.42 3.64
CA VAL A 38 7.17 9.67 2.71
C VAL A 38 6.66 10.03 1.31
N VAL A 39 5.47 9.59 0.92
CA VAL A 39 4.87 9.96 -0.38
C VAL A 39 4.08 11.26 -0.27
N ILE A 40 3.26 11.40 0.77
CA ILE A 40 2.34 12.53 0.96
C ILE A 40 3.10 13.81 1.28
N MET A 41 4.10 13.78 2.16
CA MET A 41 4.87 14.98 2.54
C MET A 41 5.49 15.69 1.34
N PRO A 42 6.35 15.07 0.51
CA PRO A 42 6.93 15.75 -0.63
C PRO A 42 5.89 16.11 -1.69
N LEU A 43 4.84 15.30 -1.87
CA LEU A 43 3.75 15.59 -2.80
C LEU A 43 2.98 16.85 -2.39
N SER A 44 2.58 16.94 -1.13
CA SER A 44 1.88 18.11 -0.59
C SER A 44 2.78 19.34 -0.64
N LEU A 45 4.06 19.20 -0.31
CA LEU A 45 5.02 20.31 -0.35
C LEU A 45 5.24 20.82 -1.78
N LEU A 46 5.33 19.91 -2.77
CA LEU A 46 5.35 20.26 -4.19
C LEU A 46 4.08 21.00 -4.62
N MET A 47 2.91 20.49 -4.25
CA MET A 47 1.62 21.10 -4.59
C MET A 47 1.48 22.50 -3.97
N THR A 48 1.87 22.67 -2.71
CA THR A 48 1.85 23.97 -2.02
C THR A 48 2.86 24.95 -2.65
N TYR A 49 4.07 24.50 -2.95
CA TYR A 49 5.09 25.34 -3.59
C TYR A 49 4.66 25.79 -4.99
N LEU A 50 4.13 24.86 -5.80
CA LEU A 50 3.60 25.17 -7.13
C LEU A 50 2.39 26.11 -7.06
N GLY A 51 1.49 25.91 -6.07
CA GLY A 51 0.38 26.83 -5.80
C GLY A 51 0.86 28.23 -5.40
N ALA A 52 1.90 28.33 -4.57
CA ALA A 52 2.49 29.61 -4.15
C ALA A 52 3.24 30.33 -5.28
N SER A 53 3.74 29.61 -6.28
CA SER A 53 4.42 30.18 -7.46
C SER A 53 3.49 30.88 -8.46
N GLY A 54 2.19 30.98 -8.15
CA GLY A 54 1.18 31.62 -9.00
C GLY A 54 0.43 30.66 -9.92
N VAL A 55 0.77 29.36 -9.91
CA VAL A 55 0.04 28.34 -10.65
C VAL A 55 -1.19 27.91 -9.87
N THR A 56 -2.26 28.71 -9.96
CA THR A 56 -3.54 28.48 -9.29
C THR A 56 -4.21 27.16 -9.65
N LEU A 57 -3.81 26.51 -10.76
CA LEU A 57 -4.24 25.17 -11.13
C LEU A 57 -4.04 24.16 -10.00
N PHE A 58 -2.93 24.24 -9.26
CA PHE A 58 -2.65 23.33 -8.14
C PHE A 58 -3.42 23.67 -6.86
N ASN A 59 -4.13 24.80 -6.82
CA ASN A 59 -5.09 25.13 -5.76
C ASN A 59 -6.51 24.62 -6.08
N ASN A 60 -6.71 24.06 -7.28
CA ASN A 60 -8.00 23.51 -7.68
C ASN A 60 -8.21 22.12 -7.05
N PHE A 61 -9.36 21.92 -6.42
CA PHE A 61 -9.77 20.65 -5.82
C PHE A 61 -9.58 19.45 -6.76
N TRP A 62 -9.94 19.57 -8.03
CA TRP A 62 -9.85 18.47 -9.00
C TRP A 62 -8.42 18.11 -9.36
N VAL A 63 -7.54 19.10 -9.46
CA VAL A 63 -6.12 18.90 -9.75
C VAL A 63 -5.43 18.25 -8.56
N GLN A 64 -5.74 18.71 -7.34
CA GLN A 64 -5.25 18.09 -6.11
C GLN A 64 -5.75 16.63 -6.01
N MET A 65 -7.05 16.39 -6.22
CA MET A 65 -7.62 15.06 -6.17
C MET A 65 -7.00 14.13 -7.22
N GLY A 66 -6.81 14.60 -8.44
CA GLY A 66 -6.15 13.87 -9.52
C GLY A 66 -4.68 13.56 -9.20
N ALA A 67 -3.94 14.52 -8.64
CA ALA A 67 -2.55 14.32 -8.24
C ALA A 67 -2.41 13.31 -7.09
N TYR A 68 -3.29 13.37 -6.09
CA TYR A 68 -3.31 12.37 -5.02
C TYR A 68 -3.67 10.98 -5.54
N LEU A 69 -4.61 10.86 -6.49
CA LEU A 69 -4.93 9.59 -7.13
C LEU A 69 -3.77 9.05 -7.96
N ALA A 70 -3.11 9.90 -8.75
CA ALA A 70 -1.96 9.51 -9.55
C ALA A 70 -0.83 9.01 -8.65
N ALA A 71 -0.52 9.75 -7.58
CA ALA A 71 0.45 9.33 -6.57
C ALA A 71 0.03 8.01 -5.92
N TYR A 72 -1.25 7.84 -5.59
CA TYR A 72 -1.76 6.57 -5.06
C TYR A 72 -1.52 5.41 -6.03
N ILE A 73 -1.81 5.56 -7.33
CA ILE A 73 -1.60 4.50 -8.33
C ILE A 73 -0.12 4.16 -8.48
N VAL A 74 0.75 5.17 -8.61
CA VAL A 74 2.20 5.00 -8.79
C VAL A 74 2.82 4.34 -7.55
N PHE A 75 2.49 4.85 -6.37
CA PHE A 75 3.05 4.37 -5.10
C PHE A 75 2.23 3.24 -4.46
N ASN A 76 1.14 2.78 -5.10
CA ASN A 76 0.30 1.69 -4.62
C ASN A 76 1.15 0.47 -4.25
N ARG A 77 2.09 0.11 -5.12
CA ARG A 77 2.96 -1.05 -4.91
C ARG A 77 3.98 -0.85 -3.79
N PHE A 78 4.41 0.40 -3.57
CA PHE A 78 5.36 0.75 -2.51
C PHE A 78 4.67 0.78 -1.14
N ILE A 79 3.54 1.49 -1.04
CA ILE A 79 2.73 1.65 0.17
C ILE A 79 2.22 0.28 0.64
N PHE A 80 1.62 -0.52 -0.24
CA PHE A 80 1.07 -1.84 0.12
C PHE A 80 2.09 -2.98 0.09
N GLY A 81 3.39 -2.69 -0.10
CA GLY A 81 4.47 -3.68 0.02
C GLY A 81 4.39 -4.57 1.28
N PRO A 82 4.28 -4.02 2.50
CA PRO A 82 4.18 -4.80 3.72
C PRO A 82 2.87 -5.60 3.84
N VAL A 83 1.77 -5.14 3.25
CA VAL A 83 0.51 -5.90 3.19
C VAL A 83 0.62 -7.08 2.21
N ARG A 84 1.27 -6.88 1.06
CA ARG A 84 1.51 -7.93 0.05
C ARG A 84 2.46 -9.01 0.54
N ASN A 85 3.47 -8.63 1.33
CA ASN A 85 4.44 -9.55 1.91
C ASN A 85 4.06 -10.05 3.30
N TYR A 86 2.86 -9.70 3.80
CA TYR A 86 2.38 -10.22 5.07
C TYR A 86 2.28 -11.74 4.98
N ARG A 87 3.23 -12.42 5.63
CA ARG A 87 3.12 -13.83 5.97
C ARG A 87 2.59 -13.87 7.40
N PRO A 88 1.43 -14.49 7.64
CA PRO A 88 0.99 -14.70 9.00
C PRO A 88 2.13 -15.42 9.75
N PRO A 89 2.45 -15.00 10.99
CA PRO A 89 3.38 -15.75 11.81
C PRO A 89 2.82 -17.17 11.85
N GLN A 90 3.55 -18.11 11.25
CA GLN A 90 3.19 -19.53 11.25
C GLN A 90 2.86 -19.85 12.70
N LEU A 91 1.62 -20.29 12.98
CA LEU A 91 1.26 -20.78 14.30
C LEU A 91 2.35 -21.77 14.68
N LYS A 92 3.19 -21.37 15.64
CA LYS A 92 4.26 -22.18 16.19
C LYS A 92 3.53 -23.33 16.86
N LYS A 93 3.50 -24.47 16.17
CA LYS A 93 2.83 -25.68 16.63
C LYS A 93 3.62 -26.28 17.78
#